data_AF-A0A1Y3NLR7-F1
#
_entry.id   AF-A0A1Y3NLR7-F1
#
_cell.length_a   1.000
_cell.length_b   1.000
_cell.length_c   1.000
_cell.angle_alpha   90.00
_cell.angle_beta   90.00
_cell.angle_gamma   90.00
#
_symmetry.space_group_name_H-M   'P 1'
#
loop_
_entity.id
_entity.type
_entity.pdbx_description
1 polymer ?
#
loop_
_entity_poly.entity_id
_entity_poly.type
_entity_poly.pdbx_seq_one_letter_code
_entity_poly.pdbx_strand_id
1 'polypeptide(L)'
;MDIRSGTMKMSECNITNNYFENGFLSYTNFFSQIGTHNFSKLIFKNNIAKRGTYINFNDVSGRRDIFPTITTMDTYFYNNTALEFGGVFYSNAREEQYIDTRLIFKNCEFVNNTAILGKISYIHDLNHNALFQMDYGVLKQLKYDKNNFVTNPTHITFDNYNKFDTIEMYSGDIIEKEYSCSAYDDYSNKFQINGDLSNIKLEELLLYDLALKGLNNNIVHSKIFGPSKGYCINNSCKFKNIRVVANPGDYLLELKIVSFGLFYAFKENSLSMKIKIKECNESKYIYQDRDGINIKSCYLPVCNPPCINNGECINDNLCECKDKYFRGKTCSELTMAIYFYRENKIIKAGNIKKNI
;
A
#
# COMPACT_ATOMS: atom_id res chain seq x y z
N MET A 1 25.26 23.79 0.11
CA MET A 1 25.33 25.18 0.64
C MET A 1 23.91 25.71 0.73
N ASP A 2 23.46 26.21 1.88
CA ASP A 2 22.17 26.89 1.98
C ASP A 2 22.28 28.25 1.32
N ILE A 3 21.58 28.43 0.20
CA ILE A 3 21.68 29.64 -0.58
C ILE A 3 20.68 30.68 -0.05
N ARG A 4 21.09 31.95 -0.02
CA ARG A 4 20.26 33.12 0.31
C ARG A 4 20.03 33.96 -0.95
N SER A 5 19.14 34.95 -0.88
CA SER A 5 18.95 35.93 -1.95
C SER A 5 20.29 36.48 -2.46
N GLY A 6 20.44 36.57 -3.78
CA GLY A 6 21.67 37.06 -4.39
C GLY A 6 21.89 36.61 -5.83
N THR A 7 23.02 37.04 -6.39
CA THR A 7 23.48 36.56 -7.69
C THR A 7 24.68 35.67 -7.49
N MET A 8 24.64 34.46 -8.07
CA MET A 8 25.74 33.52 -8.08
C MET A 8 26.11 33.21 -9.52
N LYS A 9 27.40 33.23 -9.83
CA LYS A 9 27.91 32.81 -11.14
C LYS A 9 29.10 31.91 -10.95
N MET A 10 29.10 30.76 -11.61
CA MET A 10 30.21 29.83 -11.61
C MET A 10 30.35 29.22 -13.00
N SER A 11 31.56 29.23 -13.53
CA SER A 11 31.84 28.75 -14.88
C SER A 11 33.15 28.00 -14.94
N GLU A 12 33.23 26.98 -15.79
CA GLU A 12 34.48 26.27 -16.10
C GLU A 12 35.15 25.67 -14.85
N CYS A 13 34.33 25.15 -13.93
CA CYS A 13 34.80 24.56 -12.68
C CYS A 13 34.59 23.03 -12.67
N ASN A 14 35.50 22.35 -11.97
CA ASN A 14 35.42 20.91 -11.72
C ASN A 14 35.03 20.68 -10.25
N ILE A 15 33.88 20.06 -10.02
CA ILE A 15 33.38 19.71 -8.69
C ILE A 15 33.33 18.20 -8.62
N THR A 16 34.37 17.62 -7.99
CA THR A 16 34.56 16.17 -8.02
C THR A 16 34.89 15.55 -6.67
N ASN A 17 34.40 14.32 -6.43
CA ASN A 17 34.71 13.52 -5.25
C ASN A 17 34.30 14.19 -3.93
N ASN A 18 33.17 14.89 -3.92
CA ASN A 18 32.64 15.55 -2.73
C ASN A 18 31.50 14.76 -2.09
N TYR A 19 31.31 14.99 -0.79
CA TYR A 19 30.11 14.60 -0.07
C TYR A 19 29.34 15.87 0.32
N PHE A 20 28.07 15.96 -0.09
CA PHE A 20 27.17 17.06 0.25
C PHE A 20 26.01 16.55 1.09
N GLU A 21 25.82 17.10 2.29
CA GLU A 21 24.72 16.71 3.16
C GLU A 21 23.35 16.98 2.50
N ASN A 22 23.17 18.21 1.99
CA ASN A 22 21.93 18.70 1.37
C ASN A 22 22.13 19.09 -0.10
N GLY A 23 22.97 18.35 -0.82
CA GLY A 23 23.33 18.70 -2.20
C GLY A 23 24.28 19.91 -2.30
N PHE A 24 24.84 20.11 -3.49
CA PHE A 24 25.73 21.24 -3.75
C PHE A 24 25.01 22.59 -3.51
N LEU A 25 23.81 22.72 -4.07
CA LEU A 25 22.88 23.84 -3.86
C LEU A 25 21.65 23.35 -3.08
N SER A 26 21.45 23.93 -1.90
CA SER A 26 20.32 23.62 -1.01
C SER A 26 19.38 24.83 -0.93
N TYR A 27 18.10 24.60 -1.20
CA TYR A 27 17.03 25.60 -1.15
C TYR A 27 15.94 25.13 -0.20
N THR A 28 15.56 26.01 0.72
CA THR A 28 14.53 25.76 1.75
C THR A 28 13.63 26.97 1.96
N ASN A 29 12.43 26.77 2.50
CA ASN A 29 11.52 27.85 2.84
C ASN A 29 11.99 28.78 3.97
N PHE A 30 13.08 28.46 4.68
CA PHE A 30 13.55 29.25 5.81
C PHE A 30 14.15 30.61 5.42
N PHE A 31 14.60 30.75 4.17
CA PHE A 31 15.24 31.97 3.69
C PHE A 31 14.53 32.49 2.44
N SER A 32 14.40 33.82 2.34
CA SER A 32 14.15 34.44 1.04
C SER A 32 15.35 34.16 0.13
N GLN A 33 15.08 33.68 -1.07
CA GLN A 33 16.08 33.26 -2.05
C GLN A 33 15.82 33.93 -3.40
N ILE A 34 15.54 35.23 -3.40
CA ILE A 34 15.33 36.00 -4.63
C ILE A 34 16.68 36.24 -5.30
N GLY A 35 16.77 35.97 -6.60
CA GLY A 35 17.98 36.27 -7.37
C GLY A 35 18.18 35.41 -8.60
N THR A 36 19.44 35.32 -9.03
CA THR A 36 19.81 34.62 -10.27
C THR A 36 21.11 33.86 -10.10
N HIS A 37 21.07 32.55 -10.31
CA HIS A 37 22.23 31.68 -10.23
C HIS A 37 22.53 31.07 -11.59
N ASN A 38 23.71 31.37 -12.13
CA ASN A 38 24.12 30.90 -13.45
C ASN A 38 25.35 30.00 -13.33
N PHE A 39 25.22 28.80 -13.87
CA PHE A 39 26.22 27.76 -13.85
C PHE A 39 26.50 27.35 -15.28
N SER A 40 27.75 27.41 -15.72
CA SER A 40 28.09 27.05 -17.10
C SER A 40 29.35 26.21 -17.20
N LYS A 41 29.36 25.24 -18.13
CA LYS A 41 30.54 24.42 -18.43
C LYS A 41 31.16 23.76 -17.20
N LEU A 42 30.33 23.24 -16.30
CA LEU A 42 30.82 22.54 -15.11
C LEU A 42 31.06 21.07 -15.41
N ILE A 43 32.05 20.49 -14.72
CA ILE A 43 32.20 19.04 -14.61
C ILE A 43 31.83 18.64 -13.18
N PHE A 44 30.66 18.02 -13.02
CA PHE A 44 30.12 17.60 -11.73
C PHE A 44 30.15 16.07 -11.64
N LYS A 45 31.20 15.52 -11.02
CA LYS A 45 31.54 14.09 -11.12
C LYS A 45 31.83 13.40 -9.78
N ASN A 46 31.38 12.16 -9.61
CA ASN A 46 31.67 11.31 -8.45
C ASN A 46 31.27 11.98 -7.11
N ASN A 47 30.20 12.77 -7.08
CA ASN A 47 29.74 13.40 -5.86
C ASN A 47 28.62 12.57 -5.21
N ILE A 48 28.56 12.60 -3.88
CA ILE A 48 27.58 11.86 -3.09
C ILE A 48 26.73 12.86 -2.29
N ALA A 49 25.44 12.60 -2.18
CA ALA A 49 24.56 13.34 -1.28
C ALA A 49 23.44 12.47 -0.75
N LYS A 50 22.71 12.95 0.27
CA LYS A 50 21.50 12.27 0.74
C LYS A 50 20.39 12.32 -0.32
N ARG A 51 20.08 13.52 -0.81
CA ARG A 51 19.10 13.79 -1.89
C ARG A 51 19.65 14.89 -2.78
N GLY A 52 19.46 14.79 -4.10
CA GLY A 52 19.82 15.84 -5.06
C GLY A 52 21.29 16.21 -4.97
N THR A 53 22.21 15.45 -5.59
CA THR A 53 23.65 15.73 -5.42
C THR A 53 24.05 17.13 -5.84
N TYR A 54 23.40 17.66 -6.88
CA TYR A 54 23.63 18.99 -7.38
C TYR A 54 22.64 20.01 -6.80
N ILE A 55 21.34 19.75 -6.94
CA ILE A 55 20.28 20.65 -6.45
C ILE A 55 19.31 19.89 -5.56
N ASN A 56 19.03 20.46 -4.40
CA ASN A 56 18.08 19.95 -3.42
C ASN A 56 17.13 21.08 -3.00
N PHE A 57 15.87 21.01 -3.45
CA PHE A 57 14.78 21.81 -2.89
C PHE A 57 14.10 21.00 -1.81
N ASN A 58 14.27 21.42 -0.56
CA ASN A 58 13.69 20.76 0.59
C ASN A 58 12.65 21.65 1.29
N ASP A 59 11.42 21.17 1.24
CA ASP A 59 10.22 21.75 1.80
C ASP A 59 9.94 23.16 1.26
N VAL A 60 9.94 23.29 -0.06
CA VAL A 60 9.73 24.57 -0.76
C VAL A 60 8.26 24.66 -1.19
N SER A 61 7.45 25.37 -0.42
CA SER A 61 6.00 25.51 -0.63
C SER A 61 5.53 26.92 -0.30
N GLY A 62 4.41 27.36 -0.88
CA GLY A 62 3.79 28.66 -0.57
C GLY A 62 3.88 29.67 -1.72
N ARG A 63 4.09 30.96 -1.38
CA ARG A 63 3.94 32.09 -2.31
C ARG A 63 4.92 32.03 -3.49
N ARG A 64 4.45 32.46 -4.66
CA ARG A 64 5.29 32.67 -5.86
C ARG A 64 6.52 33.52 -5.53
N ASP A 65 7.60 33.24 -6.24
CA ASP A 65 8.81 34.06 -6.33
C ASP A 65 9.82 33.98 -5.17
N ILE A 66 9.73 32.98 -4.30
CA ILE A 66 10.62 32.89 -3.14
C ILE A 66 12.01 32.33 -3.48
N PHE A 67 12.19 31.62 -4.61
CA PHE A 67 13.47 30.99 -5.00
C PHE A 67 14.05 31.56 -6.31
N PRO A 68 15.37 31.43 -6.55
CA PRO A 68 16.06 32.17 -7.59
C PRO A 68 15.85 31.53 -8.95
N THR A 69 16.06 32.31 -10.01
CA THR A 69 16.21 31.71 -11.35
C THR A 69 17.57 31.03 -11.43
N ILE A 70 17.58 29.72 -11.63
CA ILE A 70 18.76 28.88 -11.71
C ILE A 70 18.90 28.37 -13.14
N THR A 71 19.96 28.78 -13.82
CA THR A 71 20.28 28.31 -15.16
C THR A 71 21.59 27.54 -15.14
N THR A 72 21.54 26.27 -15.54
CA THR A 72 22.72 25.42 -15.70
C THR A 72 22.90 25.09 -17.18
N MET A 73 24.04 25.45 -17.76
CA MET A 73 24.30 25.30 -19.20
C MET A 73 25.56 24.47 -19.45
N ASP A 74 25.53 23.63 -20.48
CA ASP A 74 26.68 22.89 -21.01
C ASP A 74 27.47 22.15 -19.92
N THR A 75 26.75 21.59 -18.94
CA THR A 75 27.33 20.94 -17.75
C THR A 75 27.22 19.43 -17.83
N TYR A 76 28.23 18.73 -17.33
CA TYR A 76 28.32 17.28 -17.34
C TYR A 76 28.13 16.72 -15.92
N PHE A 77 27.12 15.86 -15.74
CA PHE A 77 26.81 15.16 -14.50
C PHE A 77 27.15 13.68 -14.61
N TYR A 78 28.27 13.27 -13.99
CA TYR A 78 28.82 11.92 -14.15
C TYR A 78 29.00 11.17 -12.83
N ASN A 79 28.48 9.94 -12.74
CA ASN A 79 28.71 9.05 -11.59
C ASN A 79 28.33 9.69 -10.24
N ASN A 80 27.31 10.53 -10.19
CA ASN A 80 26.87 11.11 -8.92
C ASN A 80 25.83 10.18 -8.26
N THR A 81 25.89 10.09 -6.93
CA THR A 81 25.04 9.17 -6.16
C THR A 81 24.26 9.93 -5.10
N ALA A 82 22.93 9.98 -5.24
CA ALA A 82 22.06 10.26 -4.12
C ALA A 82 21.76 8.96 -3.37
N LEU A 83 21.87 8.98 -2.04
CA LEU A 83 21.56 7.82 -1.21
C LEU A 83 20.06 7.50 -1.17
N GLU A 84 19.22 8.53 -1.33
CA GLU A 84 17.76 8.42 -1.34
C GLU A 84 17.19 8.81 -2.72
N PHE A 85 16.83 10.07 -2.91
CA PHE A 85 16.02 10.53 -4.04
C PHE A 85 16.73 11.60 -4.88
N GLY A 86 16.49 11.59 -6.19
CA GLY A 86 16.99 12.61 -7.10
C GLY A 86 18.51 12.58 -7.24
N GLY A 87 19.04 11.71 -8.10
CA GLY A 87 20.47 11.47 -8.25
C GLY A 87 21.27 12.71 -8.65
N VAL A 88 20.63 13.69 -9.29
CA VAL A 88 21.22 15.02 -9.56
C VAL A 88 20.36 16.12 -8.98
N PHE A 89 19.05 16.04 -9.22
CA PHE A 89 18.06 17.03 -8.82
C PHE A 89 16.97 16.36 -7.96
N TYR A 90 16.78 16.90 -6.77
CA TYR A 90 15.65 16.57 -5.90
C TYR A 90 14.83 17.82 -5.63
N SER A 91 13.51 17.67 -5.71
CA SER A 91 12.57 18.69 -5.29
C SER A 91 11.31 18.06 -4.70
N ASN A 92 10.89 18.54 -3.55
CA ASN A 92 9.53 18.33 -3.01
C ASN A 92 8.71 19.62 -3.05
N ALA A 93 9.04 20.52 -3.98
CA ALA A 93 8.28 21.75 -4.10
C ALA A 93 6.84 21.48 -4.52
N ARG A 94 5.93 22.29 -3.98
CA ARG A 94 4.48 22.10 -4.10
C ARG A 94 3.74 23.44 -4.13
N GLU A 95 2.45 23.40 -4.41
CA GLU A 95 1.55 24.57 -4.49
C GLU A 95 1.89 25.49 -5.68
N GLU A 96 1.96 26.82 -5.49
CA GLU A 96 2.19 27.76 -6.58
C GLU A 96 3.69 27.95 -6.94
N GLN A 97 4.50 26.91 -6.75
CA GLN A 97 5.93 26.96 -7.01
C GLN A 97 6.24 26.48 -8.45
N TYR A 98 6.24 27.41 -9.40
CA TYR A 98 6.56 27.11 -10.81
C TYR A 98 8.07 26.88 -11.03
N ILE A 99 8.56 25.68 -10.66
CA ILE A 99 9.97 25.29 -10.84
C ILE A 99 10.40 25.34 -12.30
N ASP A 100 9.54 24.94 -13.22
CA ASP A 100 9.81 24.86 -14.65
C ASP A 100 10.24 26.21 -15.25
N THR A 101 9.66 27.30 -14.78
CA THR A 101 10.01 28.65 -15.24
C THR A 101 11.32 29.19 -14.68
N ARG A 102 11.84 28.58 -13.61
CA ARG A 102 12.96 29.12 -12.83
C ARG A 102 14.17 28.21 -12.78
N LEU A 103 14.03 26.91 -12.96
CA LEU A 103 15.14 25.96 -12.99
C LEU A 103 15.30 25.38 -14.38
N ILE A 104 16.39 25.76 -15.05
CA ILE A 104 16.65 25.44 -16.45
C ILE A 104 17.96 24.67 -16.57
N PHE A 105 17.91 23.47 -17.14
CA PHE A 105 19.06 22.70 -17.59
C PHE A 105 19.16 22.79 -19.11
N LYS A 106 20.18 23.47 -19.63
CA LYS A 106 20.40 23.64 -21.06
C LYS A 106 21.61 22.86 -21.52
N ASN A 107 21.44 22.01 -22.53
CA ASN A 107 22.51 21.20 -23.12
C ASN A 107 23.38 20.47 -22.08
N CYS A 108 22.76 19.98 -21.00
CA CYS A 108 23.47 19.24 -19.95
C CYS A 108 23.46 17.75 -20.26
N GLU A 109 24.51 17.05 -19.83
CA GLU A 109 24.65 15.60 -20.00
C GLU A 109 24.54 14.88 -18.66
N PHE A 110 23.81 13.76 -18.63
CA PHE A 110 23.56 12.97 -17.42
C PHE A 110 23.96 11.52 -17.68
N VAL A 111 25.10 11.07 -17.12
CA VAL A 111 25.58 9.70 -17.33
C VAL A 111 25.88 9.03 -16.00
N ASN A 112 25.31 7.82 -15.84
CA ASN A 112 25.56 6.94 -14.71
C ASN A 112 25.33 7.58 -13.32
N ASN A 113 24.36 8.47 -13.22
CA ASN A 113 23.90 8.97 -11.92
C ASN A 113 22.96 7.94 -11.28
N THR A 114 22.95 7.86 -9.94
CA THR A 114 22.22 6.82 -9.20
C THR A 114 21.43 7.41 -8.04
N ALA A 115 20.25 6.87 -7.80
CA ALA A 115 19.40 7.12 -6.62
C ALA A 115 18.47 5.91 -6.41
N ILE A 116 17.85 5.78 -5.24
CA ILE A 116 16.75 4.81 -5.04
C ILE A 116 15.62 5.16 -5.99
N LEU A 117 15.21 6.42 -6.04
CA LEU A 117 14.24 6.94 -7.01
C LEU A 117 14.74 8.20 -7.71
N GLY A 118 14.56 8.24 -9.03
CA GLY A 118 14.91 9.39 -9.86
C GLY A 118 16.43 9.54 -9.99
N LYS A 119 17.10 8.70 -10.77
CA LYS A 119 18.55 8.75 -11.05
C LYS A 119 19.02 10.12 -11.54
N ILE A 120 18.13 10.88 -12.19
CA ILE A 120 18.38 12.27 -12.59
C ILE A 120 17.53 13.19 -11.71
N SER A 121 16.21 13.00 -11.75
CA SER A 121 15.24 13.93 -11.19
C SER A 121 14.20 13.21 -10.34
N TYR A 122 13.99 13.70 -9.11
CA TYR A 122 12.82 13.40 -8.30
C TYR A 122 12.08 14.71 -8.02
N ILE A 123 10.79 14.78 -8.36
CA ILE A 123 9.93 15.96 -8.18
C ILE A 123 8.62 15.59 -7.48
N HIS A 124 7.88 16.58 -6.97
CA HIS A 124 6.57 16.33 -6.36
C HIS A 124 5.54 15.85 -7.39
N ASP A 125 5.35 16.62 -8.47
CA ASP A 125 4.45 16.32 -9.58
C ASP A 125 4.99 16.93 -10.88
N LEU A 126 4.33 16.66 -12.01
CA LEU A 126 4.76 17.18 -13.32
C LEU A 126 4.74 18.71 -13.44
N ASN A 127 3.96 19.44 -12.63
CA ASN A 127 3.92 20.92 -12.66
C ASN A 127 5.14 21.53 -11.96
N HIS A 128 5.83 20.76 -11.13
CA HIS A 128 7.01 21.19 -10.38
C HIS A 128 8.32 20.66 -11.01
N ASN A 129 8.28 20.32 -12.29
CA ASN A 129 9.45 19.82 -13.00
C ASN A 129 10.44 20.92 -13.34
N ALA A 130 11.73 20.59 -13.47
CA ALA A 130 12.69 21.50 -14.09
C ALA A 130 12.50 21.54 -15.61
N LEU A 131 12.89 22.65 -16.23
CA LEU A 131 12.91 22.78 -17.68
C LEU A 131 14.22 22.23 -18.25
N PHE A 132 14.12 21.14 -19.01
CA PHE A 132 15.26 20.53 -19.69
C PHE A 132 15.26 20.95 -21.17
N GLN A 133 16.18 21.84 -21.54
CA GLN A 133 16.39 22.33 -22.90
C GLN A 133 17.58 21.61 -23.54
N MET A 134 17.33 20.49 -24.19
CA MET A 134 18.34 19.69 -24.91
C MET A 134 17.71 19.08 -26.17
N ASP A 135 18.47 18.29 -26.92
CA ASP A 135 17.92 17.54 -28.05
C ASP A 135 16.68 16.74 -27.64
N TYR A 136 15.62 16.82 -28.45
CA TYR A 136 14.33 16.21 -28.14
C TYR A 136 14.41 14.69 -28.07
N GLY A 137 15.20 14.06 -28.94
CA GLY A 137 15.41 12.62 -28.95
C GLY A 137 16.11 12.16 -27.67
N VAL A 138 17.15 12.87 -27.26
CA VAL A 138 17.86 12.63 -26.00
C VAL A 138 16.94 12.79 -24.80
N LEU A 139 16.21 13.91 -24.69
CA LEU A 139 15.30 14.13 -23.55
C LEU A 139 14.20 13.06 -23.47
N LYS A 140 13.63 12.67 -24.62
CA LYS A 140 12.61 11.63 -24.69
C LYS A 140 13.17 10.29 -24.22
N GLN A 141 14.38 9.93 -24.65
CA GLN A 141 15.04 8.71 -24.19
C GLN A 141 15.30 8.75 -22.68
N LEU A 142 15.85 9.87 -22.17
CA LEU A 142 16.13 10.00 -20.74
C LEU A 142 14.85 9.90 -19.88
N LYS A 143 13.71 10.40 -20.36
CA LYS A 143 12.40 10.26 -19.70
C LYS A 143 11.81 8.84 -19.82
N TYR A 144 12.12 8.12 -20.88
CA TYR A 144 11.68 6.74 -21.09
C TYR A 144 12.50 5.74 -20.27
N ASP A 145 13.79 6.03 -20.08
CA ASP A 145 14.69 5.21 -19.28
C ASP A 145 14.20 5.10 -17.84
N LYS A 146 13.97 3.85 -17.42
CA LYS A 146 13.37 3.53 -16.12
C LYS A 146 14.12 4.21 -14.98
N ASN A 147 13.34 4.84 -14.11
CA ASN A 147 13.80 5.49 -12.88
C ASN A 147 14.71 6.72 -13.10
N ASN A 148 14.87 7.26 -14.32
CA ASN A 148 15.63 8.51 -14.49
C ASN A 148 14.88 9.73 -13.96
N PHE A 149 13.62 9.85 -14.36
CA PHE A 149 12.69 10.86 -13.88
C PHE A 149 11.61 10.18 -13.06
N VAL A 150 11.39 10.66 -11.85
CA VAL A 150 10.37 10.15 -10.93
C VAL A 150 9.58 11.32 -10.34
N THR A 151 8.27 11.15 -10.18
CA THR A 151 7.45 12.06 -9.36
C THR A 151 7.10 11.41 -8.02
N ASN A 152 6.43 12.10 -7.09
CA ASN A 152 5.80 11.45 -5.94
C ASN A 152 4.78 10.41 -6.45
N PRO A 153 4.46 9.32 -5.72
CA PRO A 153 3.44 8.41 -6.18
C PRO A 153 2.14 9.16 -6.43
N THR A 154 1.45 8.84 -7.51
CA THR A 154 0.21 9.50 -7.91
C THR A 154 -0.99 8.58 -7.81
N HIS A 155 -0.76 7.27 -7.98
CA HIS A 155 -1.82 6.27 -7.94
C HIS A 155 -1.31 4.90 -7.46
N ILE A 156 -2.25 4.04 -7.06
CA ILE A 156 -2.01 2.62 -6.81
C ILE A 156 -2.73 1.74 -7.83
N THR A 157 -2.17 0.57 -8.15
CA THR A 157 -2.78 -0.39 -9.09
C THR A 157 -2.57 -1.82 -8.61
N PHE A 158 -3.57 -2.68 -8.84
CA PHE A 158 -3.47 -4.11 -8.56
C PHE A 158 -2.39 -4.77 -9.42
N ASP A 159 -1.57 -5.63 -8.81
CA ASP A 159 -0.59 -6.43 -9.55
C ASP A 159 -1.20 -7.72 -10.12
N ASN A 160 -2.24 -8.25 -9.46
CA ASN A 160 -2.75 -9.60 -9.73
C ASN A 160 -4.30 -9.74 -9.67
N TYR A 161 -5.01 -8.62 -9.89
CA TYR A 161 -6.46 -8.60 -10.02
C TYR A 161 -6.88 -7.91 -11.33
N ASN A 162 -7.76 -8.56 -12.07
CA ASN A 162 -8.35 -8.00 -13.27
C ASN A 162 -9.63 -7.24 -12.87
N LYS A 163 -9.68 -5.94 -13.18
CA LYS A 163 -10.81 -5.04 -12.85
C LYS A 163 -12.18 -5.47 -13.41
N PHE A 164 -12.18 -6.38 -14.38
CA PHE A 164 -13.39 -6.92 -14.97
C PHE A 164 -13.93 -8.15 -14.22
N ASP A 165 -13.12 -8.78 -13.37
CA ASP A 165 -13.50 -9.97 -12.62
C ASP A 165 -14.37 -9.60 -11.41
N THR A 166 -15.33 -10.47 -11.09
CA THR A 166 -16.13 -10.39 -9.86
C THR A 166 -15.85 -11.61 -9.01
N ILE A 167 -15.47 -11.39 -7.76
CA ILE A 167 -15.33 -12.48 -6.78
C ILE A 167 -16.72 -12.79 -6.25
N GLU A 168 -17.23 -13.98 -6.57
CA GLU A 168 -18.51 -14.42 -6.02
C GLU A 168 -18.29 -15.36 -4.84
N MET A 169 -18.95 -15.08 -3.72
CA MET A 169 -18.79 -15.84 -2.47
C MET A 169 -20.07 -15.77 -1.62
N TYR A 170 -20.18 -16.60 -0.59
CA TYR A 170 -21.24 -16.51 0.40
C TYR A 170 -20.81 -15.61 1.57
N SER A 171 -21.79 -15.07 2.30
CA SER A 171 -21.51 -14.31 3.53
C SER A 171 -20.81 -15.20 4.56
N GLY A 172 -19.65 -14.79 5.04
CA GLY A 172 -18.82 -15.57 5.96
C GLY A 172 -17.71 -16.40 5.30
N ASP A 173 -17.63 -16.40 3.97
CA ASP A 173 -16.49 -17.01 3.25
C ASP A 173 -15.20 -16.21 3.43
N ILE A 174 -14.06 -16.88 3.23
CA ILE A 174 -12.72 -16.32 3.34
C ILE A 174 -12.12 -16.13 1.94
N ILE A 175 -11.56 -14.95 1.69
CA ILE A 175 -10.72 -14.70 0.51
C ILE A 175 -9.31 -15.22 0.81
N GLU A 176 -9.05 -16.47 0.44
CA GLU A 176 -7.75 -17.13 0.68
C GLU A 176 -6.67 -16.67 -0.32
N LYS A 177 -7.08 -16.30 -1.54
CA LYS A 177 -6.16 -15.81 -2.57
C LYS A 177 -5.49 -14.52 -2.10
N GLU A 178 -4.16 -14.48 -2.21
CA GLU A 178 -3.37 -13.28 -1.94
C GLU A 178 -3.53 -12.28 -3.08
N TYR A 179 -3.99 -11.08 -2.75
CA TYR A 179 -4.04 -9.94 -3.65
C TYR A 179 -2.98 -8.94 -3.27
N SER A 180 -2.43 -8.27 -4.29
CA SER A 180 -1.44 -7.23 -4.08
C SER A 180 -1.63 -6.03 -4.98
N CYS A 181 -1.20 -4.88 -4.48
CA CYS A 181 -1.12 -3.65 -5.26
C CYS A 181 0.18 -2.90 -5.01
N SER A 182 0.54 -2.06 -5.98
CA SER A 182 1.76 -1.27 -5.98
C SER A 182 1.48 0.18 -6.34
N ALA A 183 2.32 1.10 -5.85
CA ALA A 183 2.23 2.52 -6.16
C ALA A 183 3.07 2.89 -7.39
N TYR A 184 2.57 3.85 -8.16
CA TYR A 184 3.16 4.32 -9.41
C TYR A 184 3.17 5.86 -9.47
N ASP A 185 4.16 6.41 -10.17
CA ASP A 185 4.27 7.86 -10.43
C ASP A 185 3.71 8.26 -11.81
N ASP A 186 3.84 9.54 -12.17
CA ASP A 186 3.40 10.08 -13.46
C ASP A 186 4.18 9.53 -14.67
N TYR A 187 5.36 8.98 -14.44
CA TYR A 187 6.21 8.36 -15.45
C TYR A 187 6.00 6.83 -15.53
N SER A 188 4.99 6.31 -14.83
CA SER A 188 4.70 4.88 -14.73
C SER A 188 5.82 4.05 -14.09
N ASN A 189 6.72 4.68 -13.33
CA ASN A 189 7.67 3.97 -12.50
C ASN A 189 6.93 3.33 -11.32
N LYS A 190 7.13 2.02 -11.14
CA LYS A 190 6.73 1.30 -9.92
C LYS A 190 7.67 1.69 -8.79
N PHE A 191 7.13 2.16 -7.67
CA PHE A 191 7.94 2.60 -6.53
C PHE A 191 8.79 1.49 -5.94
N GLN A 192 10.01 1.84 -5.55
CA GLN A 192 10.95 0.94 -4.87
C GLN A 192 11.30 1.48 -3.47
N ILE A 193 10.50 1.11 -2.49
CA ILE A 193 10.83 1.12 -1.06
C ILE A 193 11.83 -0.02 -0.81
N ASN A 194 13.10 0.26 -1.04
CA ASN A 194 14.17 -0.62 -0.58
C ASN A 194 14.15 -0.64 0.94
N GLY A 195 13.95 -1.81 1.52
CA GLY A 195 13.97 -1.97 2.96
C GLY A 195 14.50 -3.35 3.32
N ASP A 196 15.78 -3.40 3.69
CA ASP A 196 16.17 -4.40 4.67
C ASP A 196 15.30 -4.15 5.91
N LEU A 197 14.41 -5.11 6.22
CA LEU A 197 13.42 -5.01 7.29
C LEU A 197 14.06 -4.68 8.65
N SER A 198 15.36 -4.90 8.80
CA SER A 198 16.09 -4.59 10.03
C SER A 198 16.12 -3.09 10.37
N ASN A 199 15.99 -2.20 9.39
CA ASN A 199 16.25 -0.76 9.57
C ASN A 199 15.04 0.14 9.26
N ILE A 200 13.90 -0.42 8.83
CA ILE A 200 12.73 0.39 8.46
C ILE A 200 12.05 0.93 9.72
N LYS A 201 11.84 2.24 9.76
CA LYS A 201 11.02 2.85 10.82
C LYS A 201 9.53 2.76 10.49
N LEU A 202 8.68 2.66 11.51
CA LEU A 202 7.23 2.59 11.33
C LEU A 202 6.67 3.81 10.56
N GLU A 203 7.27 4.98 10.74
CA GLU A 203 6.90 6.23 10.05
C GLU A 203 7.24 6.22 8.55
N GLU A 204 8.04 5.28 8.07
CA GLU A 204 8.43 5.15 6.66
C GLU A 204 7.51 4.20 5.89
N LEU A 205 6.65 3.45 6.59
CA LEU A 205 5.75 2.48 6.01
C LEU A 205 4.48 3.14 5.45
N LEU A 206 4.09 2.71 4.26
CA LEU A 206 2.72 2.93 3.78
C LEU A 206 1.78 1.98 4.49
N LEU A 207 0.72 2.53 5.10
CA LEU A 207 -0.31 1.76 5.77
C LEU A 207 -1.60 1.83 4.97
N TYR A 208 -2.34 0.72 4.92
CA TYR A 208 -3.63 0.64 4.24
C TYR A 208 -4.72 0.08 5.15
N ASP A 209 -5.97 0.39 4.80
CA ASP A 209 -7.18 -0.15 5.39
C ASP A 209 -8.09 -0.74 4.31
N LEU A 210 -8.77 -1.84 4.65
CA LEU A 210 -9.73 -2.54 3.81
C LEU A 210 -11.14 -2.25 4.31
N ALA A 211 -12.01 -1.81 3.40
CA ALA A 211 -13.41 -1.55 3.68
C ALA A 211 -14.29 -2.21 2.63
N LEU A 212 -15.45 -2.73 3.06
CA LEU A 212 -16.48 -3.20 2.15
C LEU A 212 -17.55 -2.12 1.99
N LYS A 213 -17.87 -1.76 0.75
CA LYS A 213 -18.88 -0.75 0.41
C LYS A 213 -19.93 -1.37 -0.50
N GLY A 214 -21.22 -1.16 -0.24
CA GLY A 214 -22.26 -1.59 -1.18
C GLY A 214 -22.21 -0.76 -2.45
N LEU A 215 -22.39 -1.38 -3.62
CA LEU A 215 -22.35 -0.68 -4.91
C LEU A 215 -23.49 0.34 -5.06
N ASN A 216 -24.68 0.00 -4.57
CA ASN A 216 -25.89 0.82 -4.73
C ASN A 216 -26.38 1.47 -3.42
N ASN A 217 -25.74 1.15 -2.29
CA ASN A 217 -26.13 1.67 -0.98
C ASN A 217 -24.92 1.67 -0.05
N ASN A 218 -24.53 2.83 0.47
CA ASN A 218 -23.40 2.93 1.40
C ASN A 218 -23.75 2.51 2.85
N ILE A 219 -25.03 2.24 3.13
CA ILE A 219 -25.56 1.92 4.46
C ILE A 219 -25.65 0.40 4.68
N VAL A 220 -25.20 -0.44 3.73
CA VAL A 220 -25.27 -1.90 3.92
C VAL A 220 -24.39 -2.33 5.09
N HIS A 221 -25.02 -3.00 6.06
CA HIS A 221 -24.32 -3.64 7.16
C HIS A 221 -23.36 -4.71 6.60
N SER A 222 -22.07 -4.46 6.75
CA SER A 222 -21.02 -5.37 6.36
C SER A 222 -19.87 -5.32 7.36
N LYS A 223 -19.12 -6.41 7.42
CA LYS A 223 -17.95 -6.53 8.30
C LYS A 223 -16.88 -7.37 7.63
N ILE A 224 -15.65 -6.91 7.77
CA ILE A 224 -14.46 -7.68 7.43
C ILE A 224 -13.85 -8.18 8.74
N PHE A 225 -13.59 -9.49 8.82
CA PHE A 225 -12.82 -10.11 9.89
C PHE A 225 -11.46 -10.55 9.36
N GLY A 226 -10.43 -10.50 10.21
CA GLY A 226 -9.04 -10.79 9.83
C GLY A 226 -8.21 -9.53 9.64
N PRO A 227 -7.10 -9.59 8.87
CA PRO A 227 -6.17 -8.48 8.70
C PRO A 227 -6.72 -7.41 7.75
N SER A 228 -7.68 -6.61 8.21
CA SER A 228 -8.27 -5.52 7.42
C SER A 228 -7.35 -4.30 7.33
N LYS A 229 -6.40 -4.15 8.26
CA LYS A 229 -5.37 -3.11 8.26
C LYS A 229 -4.02 -3.74 8.06
N GLY A 230 -3.18 -3.11 7.26
CA GLY A 230 -1.85 -3.63 6.97
C GLY A 230 -0.90 -2.55 6.50
N TYR A 231 0.25 -3.01 6.01
CA TYR A 231 1.32 -2.15 5.54
C TYR A 231 1.95 -2.74 4.28
N CYS A 232 2.59 -1.88 3.50
CA CYS A 232 3.23 -2.25 2.27
C CYS A 232 4.72 -2.52 2.54
N ILE A 233 5.23 -3.67 2.07
CA ILE A 233 6.63 -4.07 2.17
C ILE A 233 7.12 -4.43 0.78
N ASN A 234 8.39 -4.15 0.46
CA ASN A 234 8.99 -4.52 -0.81
C ASN A 234 8.12 -4.10 -1.99
N ASN A 235 7.57 -2.88 -1.91
CA ASN A 235 6.83 -2.22 -2.99
C ASN A 235 5.43 -2.77 -3.23
N SER A 236 4.91 -3.58 -2.31
CA SER A 236 3.66 -4.28 -2.49
C SER A 236 2.84 -4.27 -1.21
N CYS A 237 1.61 -3.78 -1.31
CA CYS A 237 0.62 -3.89 -0.26
C CYS A 237 -0.14 -5.19 -0.50
N LYS A 238 -0.03 -6.16 0.41
CA LYS A 238 -0.54 -7.52 0.23
C LYS A 238 -1.57 -7.87 1.29
N PHE A 239 -2.68 -8.44 0.86
CA PHE A 239 -3.72 -8.92 1.78
C PHE A 239 -4.26 -10.29 1.34
N LYS A 240 -4.65 -11.10 2.32
CA LYS A 240 -5.27 -12.42 2.17
C LYS A 240 -5.95 -12.82 3.47
N ASN A 241 -6.66 -13.94 3.45
CA ASN A 241 -7.29 -14.54 4.62
C ASN A 241 -8.24 -13.58 5.33
N ILE A 242 -8.98 -12.78 4.55
CA ILE A 242 -10.02 -11.88 5.05
C ILE A 242 -11.37 -12.57 4.90
N ARG A 243 -12.14 -12.60 5.98
CA ARG A 243 -13.51 -13.12 5.98
C ARG A 243 -14.48 -11.98 5.79
N VAL A 244 -15.39 -12.11 4.82
CA VAL A 244 -16.34 -11.05 4.45
C VAL A 244 -17.73 -11.47 4.89
N VAL A 245 -18.37 -10.70 5.77
CA VAL A 245 -19.74 -10.93 6.25
C VAL A 245 -20.61 -9.76 5.84
N ALA A 246 -21.60 -9.99 5.00
CA ALA A 246 -22.51 -8.96 4.51
C ALA A 246 -23.81 -9.59 4.00
N ASN A 247 -24.87 -8.78 3.86
CA ASN A 247 -26.10 -9.25 3.22
C ASN A 247 -25.87 -9.56 1.73
N PRO A 248 -26.68 -10.44 1.11
CA PRO A 248 -26.62 -10.69 -0.33
C PRO A 248 -26.67 -9.42 -1.16
N GLY A 249 -25.87 -9.36 -2.22
CA GLY A 249 -25.77 -8.18 -3.09
C GLY A 249 -24.36 -7.93 -3.65
N ASP A 250 -24.22 -6.81 -4.34
CA ASP A 250 -22.98 -6.41 -4.99
C ASP A 250 -22.22 -5.34 -4.16
N TYR A 251 -20.92 -5.55 -4.01
CA TYR A 251 -20.03 -4.76 -3.16
C TYR A 251 -18.72 -4.41 -3.87
N LEU A 252 -18.05 -3.39 -3.32
CA LEU A 252 -16.66 -3.04 -3.58
C LEU A 252 -15.84 -3.30 -2.32
N LEU A 253 -14.85 -4.17 -2.42
CA LEU A 253 -13.78 -4.25 -1.42
C LEU A 253 -12.73 -3.20 -1.78
N GLU A 254 -12.75 -2.09 -1.04
CA GLU A 254 -11.82 -0.98 -1.20
C GLU A 254 -10.59 -1.19 -0.32
N LEU A 255 -9.41 -1.08 -0.94
CA LEU A 255 -8.16 -0.82 -0.23
C LEU A 255 -7.87 0.67 -0.34
N LYS A 256 -7.60 1.32 0.80
CA LYS A 256 -7.25 2.74 0.86
C LYS A 256 -5.98 2.93 1.66
N ILE A 257 -5.02 3.68 1.11
CA ILE A 257 -3.84 4.12 1.86
C ILE A 257 -4.27 5.15 2.91
N VAL A 258 -3.91 4.89 4.17
CA VAL A 258 -4.22 5.74 5.33
C VAL A 258 -2.97 6.43 5.91
N SER A 259 -1.78 5.93 5.59
CA SER A 259 -0.49 6.56 5.88
C SER A 259 0.43 6.40 4.68
N PHE A 260 1.16 7.46 4.32
CA PHE A 260 1.98 7.52 3.10
C PHE A 260 3.47 7.32 3.33
N GLY A 261 3.89 7.12 4.58
CA GLY A 261 5.29 6.88 4.92
C GLY A 261 6.20 8.04 4.49
N LEU A 262 7.24 7.70 3.72
CA LEU A 262 8.20 8.66 3.16
C LEU A 262 7.64 9.54 2.03
N PHE A 263 6.43 9.25 1.55
CA PHE A 263 5.83 9.96 0.41
C PHE A 263 4.80 10.98 0.86
N TYR A 264 4.56 11.96 -0.02
CA TYR A 264 3.43 12.87 0.17
C TYR A 264 2.12 12.16 -0.15
N ALA A 265 1.07 12.60 0.53
CA ALA A 265 -0.28 12.15 0.23
C ALA A 265 -0.65 12.42 -1.23
N PHE A 266 -1.22 11.41 -1.89
CA PHE A 266 -1.66 11.49 -3.28
C PHE A 266 -3.13 11.13 -3.42
N LYS A 267 -3.78 11.63 -4.48
CA LYS A 267 -5.25 11.59 -4.62
C LYS A 267 -5.77 10.20 -4.97
N GLU A 268 -5.12 9.49 -5.88
CA GLU A 268 -5.58 8.16 -6.34
C GLU A 268 -5.01 7.05 -5.44
N ASN A 269 -5.25 7.20 -4.13
CA ASN A 269 -4.70 6.33 -3.10
C ASN A 269 -5.66 5.21 -2.65
N SER A 270 -6.70 4.93 -3.45
CA SER A 270 -7.61 3.82 -3.23
C SER A 270 -7.86 3.04 -4.52
N LEU A 271 -8.13 1.74 -4.36
CA LEU A 271 -8.53 0.83 -5.43
C LEU A 271 -9.55 -0.15 -4.89
N SER A 272 -10.37 -0.72 -5.78
CA SER A 272 -11.50 -1.55 -5.37
C SER A 272 -11.64 -2.81 -6.21
N MET A 273 -12.10 -3.88 -5.59
CA MET A 273 -12.46 -5.15 -6.23
C MET A 273 -13.96 -5.36 -6.17
N LYS A 274 -14.54 -5.92 -7.23
CA LYS A 274 -15.95 -6.31 -7.23
C LYS A 274 -16.14 -7.62 -6.47
N ILE A 275 -17.02 -7.59 -5.48
CA ILE A 275 -17.45 -8.76 -4.72
C ILE A 275 -18.96 -8.90 -4.86
N LYS A 276 -19.42 -10.13 -5.11
CA LYS A 276 -20.83 -10.48 -5.10
C LYS A 276 -21.10 -11.49 -3.99
N ILE A 277 -21.90 -11.09 -3.01
CA ILE A 277 -22.37 -11.96 -1.94
C ILE A 277 -23.64 -12.66 -2.42
N LYS A 278 -23.58 -13.99 -2.55
CA LYS A 278 -24.68 -14.82 -3.01
C LYS A 278 -25.73 -15.01 -1.92
N GLU A 279 -26.98 -15.21 -2.36
CA GLU A 279 -28.05 -15.72 -1.51
C GLU A 279 -27.68 -17.08 -0.91
N CYS A 280 -27.97 -17.29 0.37
CA CYS A 280 -27.64 -18.54 1.03
C CYS A 280 -28.56 -19.68 0.59
N ASN A 281 -27.99 -20.84 0.26
CA ASN A 281 -28.80 -22.03 0.03
C ASN A 281 -29.03 -22.76 1.37
N GLU A 282 -30.13 -22.42 2.04
CA GLU A 282 -30.50 -22.96 3.36
C GLU A 282 -30.75 -24.49 3.37
N SER A 283 -30.88 -25.14 2.21
CA SER A 283 -30.96 -26.61 2.13
C SER A 283 -29.61 -27.30 2.39
N LYS A 284 -28.50 -26.57 2.20
CA LYS A 284 -27.13 -27.09 2.33
C LYS A 284 -26.32 -26.37 3.41
N TYR A 285 -26.63 -25.10 3.68
CA TYR A 285 -25.87 -24.24 4.57
C TYR A 285 -26.74 -23.70 5.69
N ILE A 286 -26.13 -23.36 6.82
CA ILE A 286 -26.79 -22.66 7.91
C ILE A 286 -26.74 -21.17 7.64
N TYR A 287 -27.88 -20.48 7.74
CA TYR A 287 -28.00 -19.03 7.56
C TYR A 287 -28.39 -18.30 8.85
N GLN A 288 -27.39 -17.93 9.65
CA GLN A 288 -27.62 -17.29 10.96
C GLN A 288 -26.54 -16.28 11.33
N ASP A 289 -26.84 -15.41 12.30
CA ASP A 289 -25.84 -14.51 12.89
C ASP A 289 -24.89 -15.32 13.77
N ARG A 290 -23.74 -15.66 13.19
CA ARG A 290 -22.69 -16.46 13.82
C ARG A 290 -21.81 -15.61 14.75
N ASP A 291 -21.75 -14.31 14.52
CA ASP A 291 -20.75 -13.41 15.11
C ASP A 291 -21.35 -12.41 16.12
N GLY A 292 -22.68 -12.38 16.27
CA GLY A 292 -23.38 -11.45 17.16
C GLY A 292 -23.34 -10.00 16.69
N ILE A 293 -23.16 -9.78 15.38
CA ILE A 293 -23.06 -8.44 14.77
C ILE A 293 -24.33 -8.04 14.01
N ASN A 294 -25.40 -8.82 14.15
CA ASN A 294 -26.68 -8.64 13.45
C ASN A 294 -26.56 -8.74 11.92
N ILE A 295 -25.63 -9.56 11.43
CA ILE A 295 -25.47 -9.90 10.00
C ILE A 295 -25.34 -11.41 9.89
N LYS A 296 -26.18 -12.04 9.07
CA LYS A 296 -26.17 -13.49 8.90
C LYS A 296 -24.99 -13.94 8.03
N SER A 297 -24.35 -15.02 8.45
CA SER A 297 -23.38 -15.79 7.65
C SER A 297 -24.06 -17.03 7.08
N CYS A 298 -23.57 -17.49 5.93
CA CYS A 298 -23.97 -18.71 5.24
C CYS A 298 -22.79 -19.67 5.25
N TYR A 299 -22.85 -20.73 6.05
CA TYR A 299 -21.69 -21.60 6.29
C TYR A 299 -22.08 -23.06 6.50
N LEU A 300 -21.10 -23.95 6.35
CA LEU A 300 -21.19 -25.33 6.81
C LEU A 300 -20.73 -25.40 8.27
N PRO A 301 -21.51 -26.04 9.16
CA PRO A 301 -21.14 -26.17 10.56
C PRO A 301 -19.86 -26.98 10.71
N VAL A 302 -18.99 -26.55 11.62
CA VAL A 302 -17.74 -27.27 11.94
C VAL A 302 -17.75 -27.65 13.41
N CYS A 303 -17.57 -28.94 13.69
CA CYS A 303 -17.46 -29.48 15.04
C CYS A 303 -16.01 -29.91 15.30
N ASN A 304 -15.37 -29.32 16.30
CA ASN A 304 -14.05 -29.70 16.79
C ASN A 304 -14.06 -29.78 18.32
N PRO A 305 -14.00 -30.99 18.92
CA PRO A 305 -13.84 -32.31 18.28
C PRO A 305 -15.05 -32.72 17.40
N PRO A 306 -14.84 -33.60 16.41
CA PRO A 306 -15.91 -34.04 15.50
C PRO A 306 -16.98 -34.86 16.23
N CYS A 307 -18.20 -34.86 15.68
CA CYS A 307 -19.28 -35.73 16.12
C CYS A 307 -18.95 -37.19 15.78
N ILE A 308 -19.05 -38.09 16.75
CA ILE A 308 -18.79 -39.52 16.56
C ILE A 308 -20.10 -40.33 16.67
N ASN A 309 -20.03 -41.66 16.48
CA ASN A 309 -21.18 -42.57 16.61
C ASN A 309 -22.42 -42.14 15.80
N ASN A 310 -22.22 -41.79 14.52
CA ASN A 310 -23.26 -41.28 13.60
C ASN A 310 -23.93 -39.97 14.06
N GLY A 311 -23.29 -39.20 14.93
CA GLY A 311 -23.70 -37.83 15.22
C GLY A 311 -23.50 -36.92 14.01
N GLU A 312 -24.42 -35.99 13.80
CA GLU A 312 -24.34 -34.97 12.75
C GLU A 312 -24.01 -33.60 13.35
N CYS A 313 -23.10 -32.86 12.73
CA CYS A 313 -22.79 -31.50 13.16
C CYS A 313 -23.88 -30.56 12.63
N ILE A 314 -24.82 -30.16 13.48
CA ILE A 314 -25.98 -29.35 13.10
C ILE A 314 -25.75 -27.84 13.31
N ASN A 315 -24.70 -27.49 14.07
CA ASN A 315 -24.20 -26.13 14.24
C ASN A 315 -22.74 -26.22 14.71
N ASP A 316 -22.00 -25.12 14.72
CA ASP A 316 -20.63 -25.10 15.20
C ASP A 316 -20.52 -25.69 16.60
N ASN A 317 -19.70 -26.75 16.72
CA ASN A 317 -19.50 -27.51 17.96
C ASN A 317 -20.79 -28.03 18.62
N LEU A 318 -21.86 -28.22 17.85
CA LEU A 318 -23.12 -28.80 18.30
C LEU A 318 -23.46 -30.04 17.48
N CYS A 319 -23.39 -31.20 18.13
CA CYS A 319 -23.73 -32.48 17.54
C CYS A 319 -25.18 -32.88 17.84
N GLU A 320 -25.89 -33.38 16.83
CA GLU A 320 -27.13 -34.12 16.96
C GLU A 320 -26.83 -35.62 16.94
N CYS A 321 -27.04 -36.28 18.08
CA CYS A 321 -26.83 -37.72 18.23
C CYS A 321 -28.06 -38.47 17.72
N LYS A 322 -27.95 -39.11 16.55
CA LYS A 322 -29.08 -39.83 15.93
C LYS A 322 -29.46 -41.11 16.68
N ASP A 323 -28.50 -41.73 17.35
CA ASP A 323 -28.72 -42.95 18.14
C ASP A 323 -29.09 -42.61 19.58
N LYS A 324 -30.19 -43.19 20.06
CA LYS A 324 -30.73 -43.02 21.42
C LYS A 324 -29.77 -43.50 22.50
N TYR A 325 -28.81 -44.37 22.16
CA TYR A 325 -27.80 -44.87 23.09
C TYR A 325 -26.61 -43.94 23.26
N PHE A 326 -26.49 -42.84 22.49
CA PHE A 326 -25.35 -41.94 22.58
C PHE A 326 -25.78 -40.49 22.88
N ARG A 327 -25.02 -39.82 23.75
CA ARG A 327 -25.23 -38.43 24.16
C ARG A 327 -23.91 -37.69 24.39
N GLY A 328 -24.01 -36.47 24.89
CA GLY A 328 -22.86 -35.61 25.16
C GLY A 328 -22.50 -34.73 23.96
N LYS A 329 -21.57 -33.79 24.17
CA LYS A 329 -21.23 -32.76 23.17
C LYS A 329 -20.72 -33.32 21.83
N THR A 330 -20.19 -34.54 21.83
CA THR A 330 -19.63 -35.22 20.66
C THR A 330 -20.32 -36.54 20.32
N CYS A 331 -21.43 -36.86 20.98
CA CYS A 331 -22.10 -38.17 20.87
C CYS A 331 -21.20 -39.36 21.29
N SER A 332 -20.27 -39.12 22.22
CA SER A 332 -19.33 -40.13 22.71
C SER A 332 -19.80 -40.85 23.98
N GLU A 333 -20.79 -40.32 24.69
CA GLU A 333 -21.24 -40.87 25.96
C GLU A 333 -22.33 -41.92 25.76
N LEU A 334 -22.14 -43.14 26.28
CA LEU A 334 -23.16 -44.19 26.22
C LEU A 334 -24.27 -43.92 27.26
N THR A 335 -25.52 -43.85 26.80
CA THR A 335 -26.72 -43.82 27.62
C THR A 335 -27.10 -45.26 27.97
N MET A 336 -26.60 -45.78 29.10
CA MET A 336 -27.12 -47.05 29.62
C MET A 336 -28.52 -46.86 30.20
N ALA A 337 -29.52 -47.48 29.58
CA ALA A 337 -30.77 -47.80 30.26
C ALA A 337 -30.54 -49.06 31.11
N ILE A 338 -30.39 -48.89 32.43
CA ILE A 338 -30.38 -50.02 33.36
C ILE A 338 -31.83 -50.45 33.57
N TYR A 339 -32.20 -51.62 33.07
CA TYR A 339 -33.48 -52.26 33.38
C TYR A 339 -33.30 -53.10 34.66
N PHE A 340 -33.98 -52.72 35.74
CA PHE A 340 -34.09 -53.56 36.93
C PHE A 340 -35.24 -54.55 36.73
N TYR A 341 -34.92 -55.85 36.72
CA TYR A 341 -35.92 -56.91 36.80
C TYR A 341 -36.31 -57.11 38.27
N ARG A 342 -37.54 -56.76 38.64
CA ARG A 342 -38.13 -57.15 39.92
C ARG A 342 -39.54 -57.68 39.65
N GLU A 343 -39.78 -58.95 39.99
CA GLU A 343 -41.09 -59.60 39.97
C GLU A 343 -41.89 -59.44 38.66
N ASN A 344 -41.29 -59.76 37.51
CA ASN A 344 -41.97 -59.82 36.21
C ASN A 344 -42.68 -58.53 35.74
N LYS A 345 -42.31 -57.34 36.25
CA LYS A 345 -42.78 -56.04 35.74
C LYS A 345 -41.62 -55.15 35.30
N ILE A 346 -41.73 -54.58 34.09
CA ILE A 346 -40.78 -53.60 33.55
C ILE A 346 -41.01 -52.24 34.23
N ILE A 347 -40.04 -51.77 35.02
CA ILE A 347 -40.06 -50.43 35.62
C ILE A 347 -39.01 -49.59 34.89
N LYS A 348 -39.44 -48.53 34.18
CA LYS A 348 -38.55 -47.61 33.45
C LYS A 348 -37.83 -46.71 34.47
N ALA A 349 -36.55 -46.96 34.74
CA ALA A 349 -35.76 -46.13 35.64
C ALA A 349 -35.15 -44.92 34.90
N GLY A 350 -35.26 -43.73 35.50
CA GLY A 350 -34.72 -42.47 34.97
C GLY A 350 -33.19 -42.41 34.92
N ASN A 351 -32.68 -41.42 34.18
CA ASN A 351 -31.26 -41.22 33.85
C ASN A 351 -30.35 -41.09 35.09
N ILE A 352 -29.32 -41.93 35.19
CA ILE A 352 -28.23 -41.75 36.16
C ILE A 352 -27.03 -41.10 35.44
N LYS A 353 -26.55 -39.96 35.97
CA LYS A 353 -25.26 -39.38 35.57
C LYS A 353 -24.14 -40.17 36.25
N LYS A 354 -23.28 -40.81 35.46
CA LYS A 354 -22.01 -41.35 35.95
C LYS A 354 -21.03 -40.17 36.05
N ASN A 355 -20.69 -39.76 37.28
CA ASN A 355 -19.50 -38.95 37.52
C ASN A 355 -18.31 -39.91 37.53
N ILE A 356 -17.37 -39.71 36.60
CA ILE A 356 -15.99 -40.18 36.70
C ILE A 356 -15.12 -38.94 36.71
#